data_AF-A0A292ZER5-F1
#
_entry.id   AF-A0A292ZER5-F1
#
_cell.length_a   1.000
_cell.length_b   1.000
_cell.length_c   1.000
_cell.angle_alpha   90.00
_cell.angle_beta   90.00
_cell.angle_gamma   90.00
#
_symmetry.space_group_name_H-M   'P 1'
#
loop_
_entity.id
_entity.type
_entity.pdbx_description
1 polymer ?
#
loop_
_entity_poly.entity_id
_entity_poly.type
_entity_poly.pdbx_seq_one_letter_code
_entity_poly.pdbx_strand_id
1 'polypeptide(L)'
;MKRLLLLLALAPLHAQAAADPCAGAPSLPEPWTSWTQSGTVTAGATASTAPRIILGKPVVAELRPGRQVQFIVPPGKSLPKSHAGLFTLAVKDAARIGIALSEGAWVDAATGTTALTSVAHEHGPACSGIRKILWFDLSPGLHTIQIASALKPSIRIMAADARANQPR
;
A
#
# COMPACT_ATOMS: atom_id res chain seq x y z
N MET A 1 -70.98 14.81 -19.47
CA MET A 1 -69.65 14.16 -19.61
C MET A 1 -68.59 15.13 -19.11
N LYS A 2 -68.12 14.98 -17.85
CA LYS A 2 -67.25 15.95 -17.18
C LYS A 2 -65.82 15.37 -17.14
N ARG A 3 -64.90 15.93 -17.92
CA ARG A 3 -63.48 15.54 -17.95
C ARG A 3 -62.78 16.10 -16.72
N LEU A 4 -62.27 15.21 -15.86
CA LEU A 4 -61.46 15.58 -14.70
C LEU A 4 -59.99 15.57 -15.13
N LEU A 5 -59.35 16.75 -15.11
CA LEU A 5 -57.90 16.90 -15.30
C LEU A 5 -57.18 16.47 -14.02
N LEU A 6 -56.29 15.49 -14.12
CA LEU A 6 -55.41 15.07 -13.02
C LEU A 6 -54.11 15.87 -13.10
N LEU A 7 -53.88 16.77 -12.14
CA LEU A 7 -52.61 17.47 -11.95
C LEU A 7 -51.60 16.53 -11.28
N LEU A 8 -50.56 16.10 -12.00
CA LEU A 8 -49.41 15.42 -11.42
C LEU A 8 -48.52 16.44 -10.69
N ALA A 9 -48.46 16.33 -9.37
CA ALA A 9 -47.47 17.03 -8.55
C ALA A 9 -46.11 16.32 -8.67
N LEU A 10 -45.11 17.00 -9.21
CA LEU A 10 -43.71 16.57 -9.14
C LEU A 10 -43.18 16.87 -7.73
N ALA A 11 -42.89 15.83 -6.96
CA ALA A 11 -42.16 15.95 -5.70
C ALA A 11 -40.63 15.98 -5.96
N PRO A 12 -39.87 16.91 -5.35
CA PRO A 12 -38.42 16.95 -5.49
C PRO A 12 -37.78 15.81 -4.67
N LEU A 13 -37.07 14.91 -5.36
CA LEU A 13 -36.20 13.91 -4.73
C LEU A 13 -35.04 14.63 -4.04
N HIS A 14 -35.05 14.67 -2.71
CA HIS A 14 -33.88 15.07 -1.93
C HIS A 14 -32.98 13.85 -1.79
N ALA A 15 -31.86 13.84 -2.51
CA ALA A 15 -30.82 12.83 -2.32
C ALA A 15 -30.12 13.09 -0.99
N GLN A 16 -30.45 12.31 0.04
CA GLN A 16 -29.71 12.33 1.30
C GLN A 16 -28.35 11.68 1.06
N ALA A 17 -27.27 12.46 1.20
CA ALA A 17 -25.93 11.90 1.19
C ALA A 17 -25.82 10.90 2.36
N ALA A 18 -25.50 9.65 2.05
CA ALA A 18 -25.25 8.64 3.08
C ALA A 18 -24.08 9.11 3.96
N ALA A 19 -24.20 8.88 5.28
CA ALA A 19 -23.12 9.16 6.21
C ALA A 19 -21.88 8.36 5.81
N ASP A 20 -20.70 9.00 5.83
CA ASP A 20 -19.44 8.32 5.58
C ASP A 20 -19.24 7.23 6.66
N PRO A 21 -19.20 5.93 6.28
CA PRO A 21 -19.05 4.84 7.25
C PRO A 21 -17.72 4.90 8.01
N CYS A 22 -16.78 5.72 7.55
CA CYS A 22 -15.49 5.94 8.20
C CYS A 22 -15.40 7.26 9.00
N ALA A 23 -16.49 8.03 9.09
CA ALA A 23 -16.55 9.20 9.95
C ALA A 23 -16.30 8.79 11.42
N GLY A 24 -15.28 9.37 12.05
CA GLY A 24 -14.94 9.11 13.45
C GLY A 24 -14.17 7.81 13.70
N ALA A 25 -13.60 7.18 12.66
CA ALA A 25 -12.73 6.02 12.84
C ALA A 25 -11.58 6.32 13.84
N PRO A 26 -11.23 5.37 14.72
CA PRO A 26 -10.15 5.58 15.69
C PRO A 26 -8.80 5.77 14.99
N SER A 27 -7.83 6.33 15.72
CA SER A 27 -6.45 6.36 15.27
C SER A 27 -5.95 4.94 14.97
N LEU A 28 -5.09 4.81 13.96
CA LEU A 28 -4.56 3.51 13.60
C LEU A 28 -3.70 2.94 14.72
N PRO A 29 -3.85 1.64 15.03
CA PRO A 29 -3.02 0.98 16.03
C PRO A 29 -1.58 0.84 15.54
N GLU A 30 -0.67 0.53 16.47
CA GLU A 30 0.66 0.08 16.09
C GLU A 30 0.59 -1.18 15.20
N PRO A 31 1.52 -1.36 14.24
CA PRO A 31 2.65 -0.48 13.95
C PRO A 31 2.35 0.61 12.89
N TRP A 32 1.06 0.95 12.69
CA TRP A 32 0.57 1.77 11.57
C TRP A 32 0.17 3.20 11.97
N THR A 33 0.48 3.63 13.19
CA THR A 33 0.12 4.95 13.74
C THR A 33 0.50 6.12 12.83
N SER A 34 1.61 5.99 12.10
CA SER A 34 2.13 7.03 11.20
C SER A 34 1.63 6.92 9.75
N TRP A 35 0.80 5.93 9.39
CA TRP A 35 0.42 5.62 8.00
C TRP A 35 -0.14 6.80 7.21
N THR A 36 -0.88 7.70 7.86
CA THR A 36 -1.51 8.85 7.19
C THR A 36 -0.54 10.00 6.91
N GLN A 37 0.70 9.92 7.42
CA GLN A 37 1.73 10.92 7.14
C GLN A 37 2.04 11.00 5.65
N SER A 38 2.53 12.18 5.26
CA SER A 38 2.82 12.54 3.88
C SER A 38 4.33 12.60 3.64
N GLY A 39 4.67 12.31 2.39
CA GLY A 39 6.02 12.29 1.83
C GLY A 39 5.89 11.72 0.43
N THR A 40 6.67 12.21 -0.52
CA THR A 40 6.62 11.72 -1.90
C THR A 40 7.98 11.22 -2.34
N VAL A 41 7.98 10.20 -3.19
CA VAL A 41 9.20 9.66 -3.78
C VAL A 41 8.91 9.07 -5.15
N THR A 42 9.88 9.09 -6.05
CA THR A 42 9.81 8.29 -7.28
C THR A 42 10.48 6.94 -7.04
N ALA A 43 9.78 5.85 -7.32
CA ALA A 43 10.32 4.51 -7.13
C ALA A 43 11.50 4.23 -8.09
N GLY A 44 12.40 3.31 -7.71
CA GLY A 44 13.54 2.95 -8.54
C GLY A 44 13.16 2.12 -9.76
N ALA A 45 13.86 2.33 -10.88
CA ALA A 45 13.80 1.43 -12.04
C ALA A 45 14.80 0.26 -11.88
N THR A 46 15.83 0.46 -11.07
CA THR A 46 16.95 -0.46 -10.82
C THR A 46 17.28 -0.44 -9.32
N ALA A 47 18.04 -1.43 -8.82
CA ALA A 47 18.50 -1.41 -7.42
C ALA A 47 19.29 -0.14 -7.07
N SER A 48 20.12 0.36 -7.99
CA SER A 48 20.93 1.56 -7.77
C SER A 48 20.12 2.86 -7.67
N THR A 49 18.90 2.87 -8.20
CA THR A 49 17.99 4.03 -8.17
C THR A 49 16.85 3.85 -7.16
N ALA A 50 16.83 2.74 -6.43
CA ALA A 50 15.79 2.41 -5.47
C ALA A 50 15.87 3.31 -4.23
N PRO A 51 14.87 4.19 -3.98
CA PRO A 51 14.85 5.00 -2.78
C PRO A 51 14.73 4.13 -1.53
N ARG A 52 15.24 4.64 -0.42
CA ARG A 52 15.12 3.99 0.89
C ARG A 52 13.73 4.22 1.48
N ILE A 53 13.08 3.14 1.93
CA ILE A 53 11.96 3.22 2.87
C ILE A 53 12.53 3.17 4.29
N ILE A 54 12.04 4.06 5.14
CA ILE A 54 12.42 4.12 6.56
C ILE A 54 11.28 3.48 7.36
N LEU A 55 11.61 2.57 8.28
CA LEU A 55 10.63 1.95 9.16
C LEU A 55 9.78 3.02 9.87
N GLY A 56 8.47 2.85 9.86
CA GLY A 56 7.54 3.78 10.50
C GLY A 56 7.27 5.07 9.71
N LYS A 57 7.90 5.30 8.56
CA LYS A 57 7.69 6.51 7.74
C LYS A 57 7.05 6.16 6.40
N PRO A 58 5.75 6.42 6.19
CA PRO A 58 5.13 6.18 4.90
C PRO A 58 5.63 7.17 3.85
N VAL A 59 5.59 6.74 2.59
CA VAL A 59 5.73 7.62 1.41
C VAL A 59 4.66 7.28 0.39
N VAL A 60 4.19 8.29 -0.32
CA VAL A 60 3.42 8.13 -1.56
C VAL A 60 4.41 8.03 -2.70
N ALA A 61 4.57 6.82 -3.23
CA ALA A 61 5.51 6.53 -4.28
C ALA A 61 4.86 6.69 -5.65
N GLU A 62 5.48 7.47 -6.53
CA GLU A 62 5.25 7.45 -7.96
C GLU A 62 5.96 6.23 -8.55
N LEU A 63 5.18 5.32 -9.12
CA LEU A 63 5.63 4.09 -9.75
C LEU A 63 5.94 4.31 -11.23
N ARG A 64 6.77 3.43 -11.77
CA ARG A 64 7.17 3.43 -13.18
C ARG A 64 6.31 2.47 -13.98
N PRO A 65 6.21 2.62 -15.31
CA PRO A 65 5.70 1.56 -16.17
C PRO A 65 6.44 0.24 -15.89
N GLY A 66 5.74 -0.85 -15.63
CA GLY A 66 6.33 -2.10 -15.13
C GLY A 66 7.43 -2.66 -16.03
N ARG A 67 7.27 -2.50 -17.35
CA ARG A 67 8.27 -2.85 -18.38
C ARG A 67 9.59 -2.08 -18.32
N GLN A 68 9.65 -1.00 -17.54
CA GLN A 68 10.86 -0.18 -17.35
C GLN A 68 11.59 -0.53 -16.04
N VAL A 69 11.07 -1.46 -15.24
CA VAL A 69 11.66 -1.86 -13.97
C VAL A 69 12.44 -3.16 -14.15
N GLN A 70 13.72 -3.13 -13.77
CA GLN A 70 14.60 -4.28 -13.75
C GLN A 70 14.48 -4.96 -12.39
N PHE A 71 13.53 -5.89 -12.27
CA PHE A 71 13.35 -6.65 -11.04
C PHE A 71 14.60 -7.47 -10.70
N ILE A 72 14.96 -7.46 -9.42
CA ILE A 72 16.07 -8.22 -8.84
C ILE A 72 15.74 -9.70 -8.76
N VAL A 73 14.47 -10.01 -8.48
CA VAL A 73 13.92 -11.36 -8.54
C VAL A 73 12.67 -11.37 -9.42
N PRO A 74 12.36 -12.47 -10.13
CA PRO A 74 11.11 -12.57 -10.88
C PRO A 74 9.91 -12.20 -10.01
N PRO A 75 9.04 -11.27 -10.44
CA PRO A 75 7.90 -10.88 -9.63
C PRO A 75 6.94 -12.06 -9.48
N GLY A 76 6.43 -12.30 -8.27
CA GLY A 76 5.53 -13.43 -8.03
C GLY A 76 4.23 -13.36 -8.84
N LYS A 77 3.85 -12.16 -9.30
CA LYS A 77 2.80 -11.95 -10.29
C LYS A 77 3.13 -10.80 -11.22
N SER A 78 2.94 -11.01 -12.52
CA SER A 78 3.07 -9.99 -13.57
C SER A 78 1.72 -9.73 -14.24
N LEU A 79 1.35 -8.46 -14.37
CA LEU A 79 0.19 -8.00 -15.12
C LEU A 79 0.65 -7.09 -16.27
N PRO A 80 0.12 -7.26 -17.49
CA PRO A 80 0.39 -6.33 -18.60
C PRO A 80 -0.07 -4.90 -18.27
N LYS A 81 0.60 -3.90 -18.87
CA LYS A 81 0.25 -2.47 -18.74
C LYS A 81 0.11 -2.00 -17.28
N SER A 82 0.85 -2.61 -16.37
CA SER A 82 0.88 -2.25 -14.95
C SER A 82 2.07 -1.36 -14.61
N HIS A 83 2.09 -0.87 -13.37
CA HIS A 83 3.16 -0.08 -12.80
C HIS A 83 3.94 -0.91 -11.77
N ALA A 84 5.19 -0.54 -11.57
CA ALA A 84 6.12 -1.20 -10.67
C ALA A 84 7.16 -0.22 -10.11
N GLY A 85 7.93 -0.68 -9.14
CA GLY A 85 9.03 0.09 -8.61
C GLY A 85 9.84 -0.67 -7.58
N LEU A 86 11.09 -0.28 -7.42
CA LEU A 86 12.00 -0.84 -6.42
C LEU A 86 12.24 0.15 -5.28
N PHE A 87 12.43 -0.40 -4.09
CA PHE A 87 12.79 0.31 -2.87
C PHE A 87 13.86 -0.47 -2.12
N THR A 88 14.62 0.21 -1.29
CA THR A 88 15.56 -0.43 -0.36
C THR A 88 15.07 -0.30 1.08
N LEU A 89 15.30 -1.33 1.89
CA LEU A 89 14.97 -1.35 3.30
C LEU A 89 16.15 -1.92 4.08
N ALA A 90 16.72 -1.11 4.98
CA ALA A 90 17.76 -1.56 5.90
C ALA A 90 17.11 -2.03 7.21
N VAL A 91 17.44 -3.25 7.62
CA VAL A 91 16.99 -3.87 8.88
C VAL A 91 18.22 -4.08 9.76
N LYS A 92 18.21 -3.56 10.98
CA LYS A 92 19.36 -3.62 11.89
C LYS A 92 19.43 -4.94 12.65
N ASP A 93 18.30 -5.35 13.21
CA ASP A 93 18.14 -6.58 13.99
C ASP A 93 17.12 -7.48 13.29
N ALA A 94 17.22 -8.80 13.46
CA ALA A 94 16.22 -9.71 12.92
C ALA A 94 14.82 -9.32 13.40
N ALA A 95 13.88 -9.12 12.48
CA ALA A 95 12.57 -8.58 12.79
C ALA A 95 11.50 -9.07 11.79
N ARG A 96 10.25 -9.15 12.28
CA ARG A 96 9.09 -9.34 11.42
C ARG A 96 8.65 -7.97 10.89
N ILE A 97 8.85 -7.74 9.60
CA ILE A 97 8.53 -6.47 8.96
C ILE A 97 7.29 -6.62 8.09
N GLY A 98 6.32 -5.73 8.30
CA GLY A 98 5.14 -5.58 7.46
C GLY A 98 5.38 -4.53 6.40
N ILE A 99 5.01 -4.82 5.15
CA ILE A 99 4.97 -3.87 4.04
C ILE A 99 3.50 -3.58 3.72
N ALA A 100 3.02 -2.42 4.15
CA ALA A 100 1.65 -1.97 3.92
C ALA A 100 1.53 -1.15 2.64
N LEU A 101 0.45 -1.35 1.89
CA LEU A 101 0.13 -0.66 0.65
C LEU A 101 -1.28 -0.07 0.64
N SER A 102 -1.46 1.11 0.05
CA SER A 102 -2.79 1.70 -0.15
C SER A 102 -3.55 1.15 -1.35
N GLU A 103 -2.85 0.54 -2.30
CA GLU A 103 -3.43 0.06 -3.57
C GLU A 103 -3.14 -1.43 -3.78
N GLY A 104 -3.84 -2.02 -4.75
CA GLY A 104 -3.61 -3.39 -5.15
C GLY A 104 -2.33 -3.50 -5.94
N ALA A 105 -1.33 -4.17 -5.37
CA ALA A 105 -0.09 -4.55 -6.03
C ALA A 105 0.47 -5.83 -5.41
N TRP A 106 1.46 -6.40 -6.08
CA TRP A 106 2.27 -7.49 -5.57
C TRP A 106 3.50 -6.94 -4.86
N VAL A 107 3.90 -7.56 -3.74
CA VAL A 107 5.10 -7.19 -2.99
C VAL A 107 6.01 -8.42 -2.93
N ASP A 108 7.21 -8.28 -3.45
CA ASP A 108 8.29 -9.24 -3.27
C ASP A 108 9.39 -8.60 -2.42
N ALA A 109 10.05 -9.39 -1.58
CA ALA A 109 11.24 -8.97 -0.85
C ALA A 109 12.43 -9.83 -1.29
N ALA A 110 13.62 -9.24 -1.33
CA ALA A 110 14.84 -9.95 -1.69
C ALA A 110 16.05 -9.50 -0.86
N THR A 111 16.93 -10.43 -0.54
CA THR A 111 18.28 -10.14 -0.03
C THR A 111 19.29 -10.48 -1.11
N GLY A 112 20.05 -9.49 -1.59
CA GLY A 112 20.83 -9.67 -2.82
C GLY A 112 19.91 -10.07 -3.98
N THR A 113 20.18 -11.20 -4.61
CA THR A 113 19.37 -11.78 -5.71
C THR A 113 18.46 -12.93 -5.26
N THR A 114 18.32 -13.15 -3.95
CA THR A 114 17.50 -14.23 -3.41
C THR A 114 16.14 -13.70 -2.97
N ALA A 115 15.07 -14.29 -3.52
CA ALA A 115 13.70 -13.97 -3.13
C ALA A 115 13.39 -14.49 -1.72
N LEU A 116 12.67 -13.70 -0.93
CA LEU A 116 12.20 -14.05 0.40
C LEU A 116 10.72 -14.40 0.36
N THR A 117 10.32 -15.41 1.12
CA THR A 117 8.92 -15.81 1.23
C THR A 117 8.20 -14.96 2.28
N SER A 118 7.04 -14.41 1.93
CA SER A 118 6.16 -13.76 2.90
C SER A 118 5.56 -14.78 3.86
N VAL A 119 5.52 -14.45 5.15
CA VAL A 119 5.01 -15.33 6.20
C VAL A 119 3.52 -15.12 6.52
N ALA A 120 2.96 -13.97 6.15
CA ALA A 120 1.53 -13.69 6.29
C ALA A 120 1.07 -12.58 5.32
N HIS A 121 -0.21 -12.63 4.92
CA HIS A 121 -0.89 -11.58 4.16
C HIS A 121 -2.14 -11.13 4.91
N GLU A 122 -2.30 -9.83 5.09
CA GLU A 122 -3.40 -9.26 5.86
C GLU A 122 -4.02 -8.07 5.16
N HIS A 123 -5.24 -7.72 5.55
CA HIS A 123 -5.82 -6.42 5.26
C HIS A 123 -5.44 -5.43 6.36
N GLY A 124 -5.47 -4.14 6.04
CA GLY A 124 -5.35 -3.11 7.06
C GLY A 124 -6.56 -3.04 7.98
N PRO A 125 -6.45 -2.33 9.12
CA PRO A 125 -7.61 -1.98 9.93
C PRO A 125 -8.69 -1.29 9.08
N ALA A 126 -9.96 -1.48 9.45
CA ALA A 126 -11.06 -0.80 8.80
C ALA A 126 -10.84 0.72 8.79
N CYS A 127 -11.24 1.39 7.70
CA CYS A 127 -11.10 2.84 7.52
C CYS A 127 -9.66 3.40 7.54
N SER A 128 -8.63 2.54 7.47
CA SER A 128 -7.23 2.97 7.43
C SER A 128 -6.74 3.46 6.07
N GLY A 129 -7.38 3.02 4.99
CA GLY A 129 -6.85 3.13 3.64
C GLY A 129 -5.64 2.23 3.35
N ILE A 130 -5.25 1.33 4.28
CA ILE A 130 -4.31 0.24 4.00
C ILE A 130 -5.11 -0.89 3.34
N ARG A 131 -4.82 -1.16 2.08
CA ARG A 131 -5.50 -2.19 1.32
C ARG A 131 -4.92 -3.58 1.58
N LYS A 132 -3.61 -3.70 1.71
CA LYS A 132 -2.91 -4.97 1.94
C LYS A 132 -1.64 -4.77 2.75
N ILE A 133 -1.30 -5.75 3.57
CA ILE A 133 -0.04 -5.88 4.29
C ILE A 133 0.57 -7.24 3.92
N LEU A 134 1.87 -7.27 3.62
CA LEU A 134 2.64 -8.51 3.54
C LEU A 134 3.71 -8.50 4.62
N TRP A 135 3.79 -9.58 5.38
CA TRP A 135 4.75 -9.76 6.45
C TRP A 135 5.91 -10.64 5.99
N PHE A 136 7.13 -10.26 6.34
CA PHE A 136 8.36 -11.00 6.09
C PHE A 136 9.18 -11.07 7.36
N ASP A 137 9.80 -12.21 7.63
CA ASP A 137 10.84 -12.32 8.65
C ASP A 137 12.18 -11.96 8.00
N LEU A 138 12.69 -10.76 8.32
CA LEU A 138 13.89 -10.19 7.69
C LEU A 138 15.08 -10.31 8.65
N SER A 139 16.19 -10.83 8.14
CA SER A 139 17.49 -10.83 8.83
C SER A 139 18.11 -9.41 8.82
N PRO A 140 19.08 -9.13 9.70
CA PRO A 140 19.91 -7.92 9.58
C PRO A 140 20.50 -7.77 8.18
N GLY A 141 20.44 -6.57 7.62
CA GLY A 141 21.01 -6.28 6.30
C GLY A 141 20.17 -5.35 5.44
N LEU A 142 20.58 -5.22 4.18
CA LEU A 142 19.88 -4.44 3.16
C LEU A 142 19.02 -5.37 2.30
N HIS A 143 17.75 -5.05 2.23
CA HIS A 143 16.75 -5.77 1.46
C HIS A 143 16.21 -4.89 0.33
N THR A 144 15.85 -5.51 -0.78
CA THR A 144 15.08 -4.86 -1.85
C THR A 144 13.61 -5.21 -1.66
N ILE A 145 12.74 -4.21 -1.69
CA ILE A 145 11.29 -4.38 -1.77
C ILE A 145 10.88 -4.05 -3.20
N GLN A 146 10.20 -4.98 -3.87
CA GLN A 146 9.70 -4.81 -5.23
C GLN A 146 8.19 -4.70 -5.22
N ILE A 147 7.68 -3.64 -5.82
CA ILE A 147 6.25 -3.50 -6.11
C ILE A 147 6.05 -3.86 -7.58
N ALA A 148 5.13 -4.78 -7.84
CA ALA A 148 4.78 -5.19 -9.20
C ALA A 148 3.26 -5.20 -9.38
N SER A 149 2.81 -5.20 -10.64
CA SER A 149 1.39 -5.40 -10.98
C SER A 149 0.44 -4.36 -10.36
N ALA A 150 0.92 -3.14 -10.08
CA ALA A 150 0.06 -2.05 -9.60
C ALA A 150 -0.75 -1.46 -10.77
N LEU A 151 -2.08 -1.35 -10.61
CA LEU A 151 -2.92 -0.74 -11.64
C LEU A 151 -2.78 0.79 -11.69
N LYS A 152 -2.55 1.42 -10.54
CA LYS A 152 -2.35 2.87 -10.43
C LYS A 152 -0.86 3.22 -10.48
N PRO A 153 -0.50 4.41 -11.00
CA PRO A 153 0.88 4.89 -11.04
C PRO A 153 1.36 5.44 -9.70
N SER A 154 0.51 5.50 -8.67
CA SER A 154 0.86 6.01 -7.35
C SER A 154 0.36 5.08 -6.27
N ILE A 155 1.18 4.83 -5.26
CA ILE A 155 0.86 3.95 -4.13
C ILE A 155 1.50 4.49 -2.86
N ARG A 156 0.75 4.55 -1.75
CA ARG A 156 1.37 4.73 -0.44
C ARG A 156 1.98 3.40 0.00
N ILE A 157 3.23 3.45 0.45
CA ILE A 157 3.96 2.33 1.02
C ILE A 157 4.55 2.70 2.37
N MET A 158 4.49 1.78 3.31
CA MET A 158 5.14 1.89 4.62
C MET A 158 5.68 0.53 5.03
N ALA A 159 6.94 0.51 5.46
CA ALA A 159 7.50 -0.65 6.14
C ALA A 159 7.40 -0.40 7.66
N ALA A 160 7.02 -1.41 8.43
CA ALA A 160 6.92 -1.28 9.88
C ALA A 160 7.34 -2.59 10.57
N ASP A 161 8.05 -2.47 11.68
CA ASP A 161 8.34 -3.61 12.55
C ASP A 161 7.06 -4.01 13.29
N ALA A 162 6.73 -5.30 13.31
CA ALA A 162 5.59 -5.83 14.06
C ALA A 162 5.62 -5.46 15.54
N ARG A 163 6.80 -5.20 16.10
CA ARG A 163 7.02 -4.80 17.50
C ARG A 163 7.32 -3.30 17.64
N ALA A 164 7.01 -2.47 16.64
CA ALA A 164 7.25 -1.03 16.72
C ALA A 164 6.63 -0.45 18.02
N ASN A 165 7.44 0.30 18.76
CA ASN A 165 7.07 0.94 20.03
C ASN A 165 6.59 -0.02 21.14
N GLN A 166 6.84 -1.34 21.00
CA GLN A 166 6.61 -2.32 22.06
C GLN A 166 7.90 -2.56 22.88
N PRO A 167 7.78 -2.92 24.17
CA PRO A 167 8.92 -3.38 24.96
C PRO A 167 9.60 -4.57 24.26
N ARG A 168 10.94 -4.57 24.23
CA ARG A 168 11.72 -5.72 23.72
C ARG A 168 11.83 -6.83 24.76
#